data_AF-A0A1V3SSP5-F1
#
_entry.id   AF-A0A1V3SSP5-F1
#
_cell.length_a   1.000
_cell.length_b   1.000
_cell.length_c   1.000
_cell.angle_alpha   90.00
_cell.angle_beta   90.00
_cell.angle_gamma   90.00
#
_symmetry.space_group_name_H-M   'P 1'
#
loop_
_entity.id
_entity.type
_entity.pdbx_description
1 polymer ?
#
loop_
_entity_poly.entity_id
_entity_poly.type
_entity_poly.pdbx_seq_one_letter_code
_entity_poly.pdbx_strand_id
1 'polypeptide(L)'
;MSDQSDSAVHFPSSGGIKTSFTEEKREIFPEFDLVLGTDTQVGKTVVSAILLRELASEKRTPAYLKPVLTGGRGEDSGSDPSRCREMSGLSDSPFEWMFEFPDPIDPMTAATRSGVSIDPGVIRRKIRSLALQHALVVEGAGGVLSPF
;
A
#
# COMPACT_ATOMS: atom_id res chain seq x y z
N MET A 1 -25.34 -66.04 35.84
CA MET A 1 -26.13 -66.25 34.62
C MET A 1 -26.81 -64.94 34.30
N SER A 2 -26.61 -64.52 33.06
CA SER A 2 -26.91 -63.24 32.43
C SER A 2 -28.37 -62.80 32.54
N ASP A 3 -28.54 -61.51 32.83
CA ASP A 3 -29.79 -60.77 32.75
C ASP A 3 -29.93 -60.08 31.37
N GLN A 4 -31.17 -59.88 30.96
CA GLN A 4 -31.66 -59.55 29.62
C GLN A 4 -31.63 -58.04 29.29
N SER A 5 -31.56 -57.75 27.97
CA SER A 5 -32.28 -56.67 27.23
C SER A 5 -31.99 -55.19 27.60
N ASP A 6 -32.10 -54.16 26.76
CA ASP A 6 -32.61 -53.97 25.41
C ASP A 6 -32.11 -52.61 24.85
N SER A 7 -32.05 -52.50 23.52
CA SER A 7 -32.09 -51.30 22.65
C SER A 7 -31.09 -50.12 22.83
N ALA A 8 -30.33 -49.86 21.76
CA ALA A 8 -29.80 -48.52 21.46
C ALA A 8 -29.91 -48.22 19.96
N VAL A 9 -30.25 -46.97 19.68
CA VAL A 9 -30.85 -46.45 18.45
C VAL A 9 -29.80 -46.17 17.36
N HIS A 10 -30.17 -46.42 16.10
CA HIS A 10 -29.34 -46.13 14.92
C HIS A 10 -29.49 -44.66 14.50
N PHE A 11 -28.37 -43.92 14.39
CA PHE A 11 -28.29 -42.61 13.74
C PHE A 11 -27.53 -42.73 12.41
N PRO A 12 -28.01 -42.11 11.32
CA PRO A 12 -27.28 -42.09 10.06
C PRO A 12 -26.08 -41.14 10.16
N SER A 13 -24.90 -41.62 9.75
CA SER A 13 -23.71 -40.78 9.61
C SER A 13 -23.91 -39.81 8.44
N SER A 14 -23.95 -38.53 8.74
CA SER A 14 -23.92 -37.45 7.74
C SER A 14 -22.64 -37.56 6.90
N GLY A 15 -22.83 -37.53 5.58
CA GLY A 15 -21.74 -37.54 4.61
C GLY A 15 -20.80 -36.37 4.85
N GLY A 16 -19.55 -36.68 5.18
CA GLY A 16 -18.48 -35.70 5.29
C GLY A 16 -18.24 -35.05 3.94
N ILE A 17 -18.50 -33.76 3.85
CA ILE A 17 -17.97 -32.91 2.78
C ILE A 17 -16.44 -32.97 2.91
N LYS A 18 -15.77 -33.58 1.93
CA LYS A 18 -14.31 -33.43 1.77
C LYS A 18 -14.04 -32.00 1.29
N THR A 19 -13.88 -31.07 2.22
CA THR A 19 -13.26 -29.77 1.94
C THR A 19 -11.75 -29.97 1.88
N SER A 20 -11.22 -30.15 0.67
CA SER A 20 -9.80 -29.96 0.41
C SER A 20 -9.49 -28.47 0.48
N PHE A 21 -8.85 -28.01 1.56
CA PHE A 21 -8.21 -26.71 1.58
C PHE A 21 -6.92 -26.82 0.78
N THR A 22 -6.86 -26.18 -0.39
CA THR A 22 -5.60 -25.86 -1.03
C THR A 22 -4.90 -24.81 -0.17
N GLU A 23 -3.71 -25.12 0.35
CA GLU A 23 -2.81 -24.10 0.92
C GLU A 23 -2.51 -23.06 -0.16
N GLU A 24 -3.23 -21.94 -0.16
CA GLU A 24 -2.78 -20.75 -0.84
C GLU A 24 -1.45 -20.36 -0.20
N LYS A 25 -0.35 -20.53 -0.95
CA LYS A 25 0.95 -20.00 -0.56
C LYS A 25 0.77 -18.52 -0.26
N ARG A 26 0.88 -18.15 1.02
CA ARG A 26 0.96 -16.74 1.43
C ARG A 26 2.20 -16.17 0.77
N GLU A 27 2.00 -15.39 -0.29
CA GLU A 27 3.08 -14.66 -0.91
C GLU A 27 3.61 -13.65 0.11
N ILE A 28 4.87 -13.80 0.50
CA ILE A 28 5.52 -12.86 1.42
C ILE A 28 5.70 -11.55 0.66
N PHE A 29 4.90 -10.55 1.01
CA PHE A 29 5.04 -9.20 0.49
C PHE A 29 6.13 -8.47 1.29
N PRO A 30 7.08 -7.77 0.63
CA PRO A 30 8.13 -7.05 1.35
C PRO A 30 7.55 -5.94 2.23
N GLU A 31 8.21 -5.67 3.34
CA GLU A 31 7.81 -4.62 4.29
C GLU A 31 8.03 -3.22 3.71
N PHE A 32 7.14 -2.29 4.04
CA PHE A 32 7.23 -0.88 3.69
C PHE A 32 6.40 -0.04 4.67
N ASP A 33 6.74 1.23 4.81
CA ASP A 33 5.98 2.19 5.61
C ASP A 33 4.96 2.91 4.73
N LEU A 34 3.70 2.97 5.17
CA LEU A 34 2.62 3.65 4.45
C LEU A 34 2.17 4.89 5.22
N VAL A 35 2.27 6.06 4.58
CA VAL A 35 1.80 7.34 5.13
C VAL A 35 0.47 7.70 4.49
N LEU A 36 -0.62 7.54 5.24
CA LEU A 36 -1.95 8.04 4.90
C LEU A 36 -2.31 9.22 5.80
N GLY A 37 -3.33 9.98 5.41
CA GLY A 37 -3.80 11.13 6.16
C GLY A 37 -5.29 11.28 5.97
N THR A 38 -6.00 11.87 6.92
CA THR A 38 -7.46 12.02 6.86
C THR A 38 -7.92 12.99 5.77
N ASP A 39 -7.06 13.92 5.37
CA ASP A 39 -7.31 14.92 4.34
C ASP A 39 -6.00 15.28 3.60
N THR A 40 -6.10 16.19 2.64
CA THR A 40 -4.99 16.91 2.01
C THR A 40 -4.31 17.86 3.01
N GLN A 41 -3.03 18.18 2.78
CA GLN A 41 -2.27 19.18 3.56
C GLN A 41 -2.17 18.95 5.08
N VAL A 42 -2.55 17.77 5.59
CA VAL A 42 -2.44 17.40 7.01
C VAL A 42 -1.01 17.08 7.48
N GLY A 43 0.00 17.24 6.60
CA GLY A 43 1.40 17.01 6.94
C GLY A 43 1.97 15.64 6.53
N LYS A 44 1.29 14.86 5.67
CA LYS A 44 1.81 13.58 5.16
C LYS A 44 3.25 13.69 4.63
N THR A 45 3.52 14.67 3.77
CA THR A 45 4.85 14.90 3.18
C THR A 45 5.95 15.13 4.22
N VAL A 46 5.61 15.82 5.32
CA VAL A 46 6.53 16.05 6.44
C VAL A 46 6.81 14.75 7.19
N VAL A 47 5.77 13.96 7.46
CA VAL A 47 5.91 12.64 8.10
C VAL A 47 6.74 11.70 7.23
N SER A 48 6.48 11.66 5.92
CA SER A 48 7.27 10.88 4.95
C SER A 48 8.75 11.26 5.03
N ALA A 49 9.07 12.56 5.04
CA ALA A 49 10.45 13.03 5.12
C ALA A 49 11.15 12.64 6.43
N ILE A 50 10.42 12.68 7.56
CA ILE A 50 10.94 12.24 8.87
C ILE A 50 11.24 10.75 8.86
N LEU A 51 10.31 9.92 8.36
CA LEU A 51 10.52 8.47 8.26
C LEU A 51 11.72 8.13 7.38
N LEU A 52 11.84 8.77 6.21
CA LEU A 52 13.00 8.57 5.33
C LEU A 52 14.32 8.92 6.02
N ARG A 53 14.35 10.01 6.80
CA ARG A 53 15.54 10.40 7.57
C ARG A 53 15.88 9.39 8.66
N GLU A 54 14.88 8.84 9.33
CA GLU A 54 15.10 7.83 10.36
C GLU A 54 15.61 6.52 9.76
N LEU A 55 15.03 6.07 8.65
CA LEU A 55 15.53 4.89 7.92
C LEU A 55 16.99 5.08 7.48
N ALA A 56 17.37 6.29 7.06
CA ALA A 56 18.77 6.61 6.75
C ALA A 56 19.67 6.60 8.01
N SER A 57 19.18 7.08 9.15
CA SER A 57 19.90 7.10 10.43
C SER A 57 20.22 5.67 10.92
N GLU A 58 19.32 4.74 10.63
CA GLU A 58 19.47 3.29 10.85
C GLU A 58 20.41 2.59 9.85
N LYS A 59 21.08 3.35 8.96
CA LYS A 59 21.93 2.84 7.87
C LYS A 59 21.20 1.96 6.85
N ARG A 60 19.88 2.12 6.72
CA ARG A 60 19.10 1.51 5.63
C ARG A 60 19.20 2.37 4.37
N THR A 61 18.75 1.84 3.24
CA THR A 61 18.75 2.54 1.95
C THR A 61 17.32 3.03 1.66
N PRO A 62 16.94 4.25 2.06
CA PRO A 62 15.56 4.72 1.94
C PRO A 62 15.16 4.97 0.49
N ALA A 63 13.87 4.81 0.20
CA ALA A 63 13.24 5.25 -1.05
C ALA A 63 11.84 5.81 -0.77
N TYR A 64 11.44 6.79 -1.56
CA TYR A 64 10.13 7.42 -1.49
C TYR A 64 9.30 7.08 -2.73
N LEU A 65 8.04 6.73 -2.52
CA LEU A 65 7.06 6.57 -3.60
C LEU A 65 5.80 7.36 -3.29
N LYS A 66 5.38 8.22 -4.22
CA LYS A 66 4.07 8.85 -4.27
C LYS A 66 3.32 8.30 -5.48
N PRO A 67 2.48 7.25 -5.35
CA PRO A 67 1.90 6.57 -6.51
C PRO A 67 1.10 7.52 -7.41
N VAL A 68 0.36 8.45 -6.81
CA VAL A 68 -0.48 9.42 -7.53
C VAL A 68 -0.21 10.84 -7.05
N LEU A 69 -0.02 11.74 -8.01
CA LEU A 69 0.12 13.17 -7.85
C LEU A 69 -1.04 13.88 -8.56
N THR A 70 -1.56 14.92 -7.93
CA THR A 70 -2.65 15.75 -8.45
C THR A 70 -2.31 17.21 -8.22
N GLY A 71 -2.68 18.08 -9.15
CA GLY A 71 -2.47 19.53 -9.01
C GLY A 71 -1.08 20.03 -9.38
N GLY A 72 -0.31 19.26 -10.15
CA GLY A 72 1.04 19.65 -10.60
C GLY A 72 1.84 18.47 -11.15
N ARG A 73 3.10 18.73 -11.51
CA ARG A 73 4.07 17.71 -11.93
C ARG A 73 4.99 17.33 -10.80
N GLY A 74 5.52 16.11 -10.82
CA GLY A 74 6.46 15.67 -9.78
C GLY A 74 7.78 16.44 -9.79
N GLU A 75 8.23 16.93 -10.95
CA GLU A 75 9.44 17.74 -11.09
C GLU A 75 9.27 19.21 -10.66
N ASP A 76 8.04 19.67 -10.47
CA ASP A 76 7.79 21.06 -10.11
C ASP A 76 8.40 21.37 -8.74
N SER A 77 9.02 22.55 -8.63
CA SER A 77 9.46 23.06 -7.33
C SER A 77 8.25 23.18 -6.41
N GLY A 78 8.33 22.57 -5.23
CA GLY A 78 7.22 22.52 -4.28
C GLY A 78 6.24 21.37 -4.48
N SER A 79 6.47 20.44 -5.41
CA SER A 79 5.73 19.17 -5.46
C SER A 79 5.94 18.36 -4.18
N ASP A 80 5.06 17.39 -3.89
CA ASP A 80 5.23 16.48 -2.74
C ASP A 80 6.61 15.76 -2.79
N PRO A 81 7.04 15.14 -3.91
CA PRO A 81 8.36 14.52 -4.02
C PRO A 81 9.51 15.52 -3.84
N SER A 82 9.40 16.72 -4.44
CA SER A 82 10.43 17.77 -4.31
C SER A 82 10.58 18.22 -2.86
N ARG A 83 9.47 18.54 -2.18
CA ARG A 83 9.48 18.95 -0.76
C ARG A 83 9.97 17.82 0.14
N CYS A 84 9.54 16.58 -0.11
CA CYS A 84 9.97 15.44 0.66
C CYS A 84 11.49 15.21 0.54
N ARG A 85 12.04 15.35 -0.68
CA ARG A 85 13.48 15.27 -0.94
C ARG A 85 14.24 16.37 -0.20
N GLU A 86 13.77 17.61 -0.28
CA GLU A 86 14.38 18.75 0.41
C GLU A 86 14.38 18.57 1.94
N MET A 87 13.22 18.26 2.52
CA MET A 87 13.07 18.10 3.97
C MET A 87 13.83 16.89 4.52
N SER A 88 13.95 15.81 3.73
CA SER A 88 14.69 14.61 4.14
C SER A 88 16.20 14.79 4.00
N GLY A 89 16.67 15.67 3.12
CA GLY A 89 18.10 15.85 2.84
C GLY A 89 18.73 14.67 2.09
N LEU A 90 17.94 13.82 1.44
CA LEU A 90 18.38 12.59 0.77
C LEU A 90 18.48 12.79 -0.75
N SER A 91 19.55 13.44 -1.22
CA SER A 91 19.73 13.73 -2.65
C SER A 91 19.85 12.47 -3.53
N ASP A 92 20.50 11.43 -3.00
CA ASP A 92 20.92 10.25 -3.77
C ASP A 92 19.91 9.10 -3.67
N SER A 93 18.84 9.28 -2.89
CA SER A 93 17.78 8.29 -2.73
C SER A 93 16.74 8.39 -3.86
N PRO A 94 16.07 7.29 -4.23
CA PRO A 94 14.96 7.34 -5.18
C PRO A 94 13.76 8.11 -4.61
N PHE A 95 13.26 9.09 -5.36
CA PHE A 95 11.97 9.74 -5.14
C PHE A 95 11.15 9.57 -6.41
N GLU A 96 10.14 8.73 -6.35
CA GLU A 96 9.38 8.32 -7.52
C GLU A 96 7.89 8.62 -7.39
N TRP A 97 7.26 8.78 -8.55
CA TRP A 97 5.81 8.84 -8.72
C TRP A 97 5.42 8.09 -9.99
N MET A 98 4.14 7.72 -10.12
CA MET A 98 3.67 6.86 -11.23
C MET A 98 2.63 7.55 -12.09
N PHE A 99 1.66 8.21 -11.46
CA PHE A 99 0.59 8.92 -12.13
C PHE A 99 0.63 10.37 -11.68
N GLU A 100 0.60 11.29 -12.64
CA GLU A 100 0.49 12.72 -12.38
C GLU A 100 -0.68 13.30 -13.16
N PHE A 101 -1.48 14.12 -12.48
CA PHE A 101 -2.64 14.76 -13.05
C PHE A 101 -2.61 16.26 -12.79
N PRO A 102 -2.95 17.10 -13.79
CA PRO A 102 -2.86 18.56 -13.64
C PRO A 102 -3.93 19.13 -12.71
N ASP A 103 -5.08 18.48 -12.61
CA ASP A 103 -6.19 18.95 -11.79
C ASP A 103 -5.92 18.73 -10.29
N PRO A 104 -6.08 19.75 -9.42
CA PRO A 104 -5.92 19.62 -7.96
C PRO A 104 -7.19 19.05 -7.31
N ILE A 105 -7.59 17.85 -7.74
CA ILE A 105 -8.79 17.14 -7.25
C ILE A 105 -8.41 15.75 -6.75
N ASP A 106 -9.37 14.96 -6.26
CA ASP A 106 -9.07 13.61 -5.79
C ASP A 106 -8.49 12.72 -6.92
N PRO A 107 -7.61 11.76 -6.58
CA PRO A 107 -6.91 10.92 -7.56
C PRO A 107 -7.79 10.25 -8.61
N MET A 108 -8.91 9.66 -8.19
CA MET A 108 -9.76 8.86 -9.07
C MET A 108 -10.60 9.74 -10.00
N THR A 109 -11.08 10.89 -9.52
CA THR A 109 -11.72 11.89 -10.38
C THR A 109 -10.70 12.47 -11.36
N ALA A 110 -9.47 12.77 -10.92
CA ALA A 110 -8.42 13.30 -11.79
C ALA A 110 -8.04 12.31 -12.91
N ALA A 111 -7.91 11.03 -12.58
CA ALA A 111 -7.67 9.96 -13.54
C ALA A 111 -8.83 9.84 -14.54
N THR A 112 -10.07 9.82 -14.05
CA THR A 112 -11.28 9.73 -14.87
C THR A 112 -11.38 10.90 -15.86
N ARG A 113 -11.17 12.13 -15.39
CA ARG A 113 -11.18 13.34 -16.26
C ARG A 113 -10.08 13.31 -17.31
N SER A 114 -8.94 12.72 -16.96
CA SER A 114 -7.80 12.57 -17.87
C SER A 114 -7.95 11.36 -18.81
N GLY A 115 -9.04 10.59 -18.71
CA GLY A 115 -9.24 9.36 -19.48
C GLY A 115 -8.22 8.25 -19.13
N VAL A 116 -7.60 8.33 -17.95
CA VAL A 116 -6.59 7.38 -17.47
C VAL A 116 -7.23 6.45 -16.44
N SER A 117 -6.92 5.15 -16.53
CA SER A 117 -7.28 4.18 -15.50
C SER A 117 -6.05 3.85 -14.66
N ILE A 118 -6.20 3.94 -13.33
CA ILE A 118 -5.16 3.55 -12.38
C ILE A 118 -5.38 2.05 -12.07
N ASP A 119 -4.46 1.19 -12.51
CA ASP A 119 -4.47 -0.24 -12.16
C ASP A 119 -3.73 -0.45 -10.82
N PRO A 120 -4.43 -0.87 -9.74
CA PRO A 120 -3.79 -1.17 -8.45
C PRO A 120 -2.71 -2.25 -8.55
N GLY A 121 -2.81 -3.17 -9.51
CA GLY A 121 -1.80 -4.18 -9.80
C GLY A 121 -0.47 -3.58 -10.25
N VAL A 122 -0.49 -2.49 -11.01
CA VAL A 122 0.74 -1.77 -11.42
C VAL A 122 1.38 -1.12 -10.21
N ILE A 123 0.60 -0.44 -9.36
CA ILE A 123 1.09 0.17 -8.11
C ILE A 123 1.70 -0.90 -7.20
N ARG A 124 1.00 -2.02 -6.99
CA ARG A 124 1.48 -3.13 -6.16
C ARG A 124 2.82 -3.67 -6.65
N ARG A 125 2.98 -3.85 -7.97
CA ARG A 125 4.26 -4.30 -8.56
C ARG A 125 5.38 -3.28 -8.34
N LYS A 126 5.10 -1.98 -8.46
CA LYS A 126 6.09 -0.92 -8.22
C LYS A 126 6.51 -0.87 -6.75
N ILE A 127 5.56 -0.91 -5.81
CA ILE A 127 5.83 -0.98 -4.37
C ILE A 127 6.73 -2.18 -4.08
N ARG A 128 6.36 -3.37 -4.56
CA ARG A 128 7.17 -4.58 -4.35
C ARG A 128 8.58 -4.43 -4.91
N SER A 129 8.72 -3.91 -6.12
CA SER A 129 10.02 -3.73 -6.77
C SER A 129 10.94 -2.80 -5.97
N LEU A 130 10.39 -1.73 -5.39
CA LEU A 130 11.15 -0.79 -4.58
C LEU A 130 11.46 -1.35 -3.19
N ALA A 131 10.47 -1.96 -2.53
CA ALA A 131 10.63 -2.52 -1.19
C ALA A 131 11.58 -3.73 -1.14
N LEU A 132 11.82 -4.42 -2.26
CA LEU A 132 12.85 -5.46 -2.35
C LEU A 132 14.29 -4.91 -2.36
N GLN A 133 14.47 -3.64 -2.69
CA GLN A 133 15.79 -3.00 -2.86
C GLN A 133 16.05 -1.90 -1.84
N HIS A 134 15.00 -1.36 -1.22
CA HIS A 134 15.04 -0.16 -0.40
C HIS A 134 14.13 -0.28 0.82
N ALA A 135 14.45 0.48 1.86
CA ALA A 135 13.51 0.79 2.94
C ALA A 135 12.49 1.81 2.41
N LEU A 136 11.33 1.32 1.98
CA LEU A 136 10.37 2.10 1.21
C LEU A 136 9.36 2.83 2.11
N VAL A 137 9.22 4.13 1.88
CA VAL A 137 8.09 4.93 2.36
C VAL A 137 7.15 5.22 1.19
N VAL A 138 5.91 4.77 1.29
CA VAL A 138 4.84 5.06 0.33
C VAL A 138 3.95 6.15 0.92
N GLU A 139 3.81 7.27 0.22
CA GLU A 139 2.90 8.33 0.60
C GLU A 139 1.59 8.23 -0.19
N GLY A 140 0.47 8.18 0.51
CA GLY A 140 -0.86 8.23 -0.10
C GLY A 140 -1.19 9.60 -0.70
N ALA A 141 -2.12 9.59 -1.65
CA ALA A 141 -2.72 10.81 -2.20
C ALA A 141 -4.06 11.10 -1.50
N GLY A 142 -4.38 12.38 -1.28
CA GLY A 142 -5.66 12.77 -0.68
C GLY A 142 -5.82 12.38 0.79
N GLY A 143 -7.08 12.24 1.22
CA GLY A 143 -7.49 11.76 2.53
C GLY A 143 -7.78 10.25 2.55
N VAL A 144 -7.89 9.61 3.72
CA VAL A 144 -8.28 8.18 3.87
C VAL A 144 -9.64 7.89 3.23
N LEU A 145 -10.51 8.90 3.11
CA LEU A 145 -11.82 8.77 2.47
C LEU A 145 -11.84 9.21 0.99
N SER A 146 -10.70 9.60 0.43
CA SER A 146 -10.60 9.83 -1.02
C SER A 146 -10.71 8.47 -1.72
N PRO A 147 -11.57 8.30 -2.73
CA PRO A 147 -11.68 7.04 -3.44
C PRO A 147 -10.34 6.65 -4.08
N PHE A 148 -10.00 5.35 -4.03
CA PHE A 148 -8.80 4.74 -4.62
C PHE A 148 -9.16 3.42 -5.32
#